data_AF-A0A5D4KDY3-F1
#
_entry.id   AF-A0A5D4KDY3-F1
#
_cell.length_a   1.000
_cell.length_b   1.000
_cell.length_c   1.000
_cell.angle_alpha   90.00
_cell.angle_beta   90.00
_cell.angle_gamma   90.00
#
_symmetry.space_group_name_H-M   'P 1'
#
loop_
_entity.id
_entity.type
_entity.pdbx_description
1 polymer ?
#
loop_
_entity_poly.entity_id
_entity_poly.type
_entity_poly.pdbx_seq_one_letter_code
_entity_poly.pdbx_strand_id
1 'polypeptide(L)'
;MNSNFEINGIHEATERSISRLEKVMRKQDIYGYEKYGKALSSDMPYSWMDMFMEEMADGLKYLEMEQERKQEVVRLLKMALISEHSKTLVSQAIHLLEMGGTAK
;
A
#
# COMPACT_ATOMS: atom_id res chain seq x y z
N MET A 1 -24.83 -11.15 -27.79
CA MET A 1 -23.69 -10.70 -26.96
C MET A 1 -23.61 -11.61 -25.76
N ASN A 2 -22.45 -12.22 -25.52
CA ASN A 2 -22.28 -13.28 -24.53
C ASN A 2 -22.00 -12.64 -23.16
N SER A 3 -23.01 -12.58 -22.29
CA SER A 3 -23.01 -11.91 -20.97
C SER A 3 -21.89 -12.37 -20.03
N ASN A 4 -21.30 -13.53 -20.29
CA ASN A 4 -20.18 -14.07 -19.51
C ASN A 4 -18.86 -13.29 -19.71
N PHE A 5 -18.67 -12.59 -20.84
CA PHE A 5 -17.46 -11.78 -21.05
C PHE A 5 -17.47 -10.45 -20.28
N GLU A 6 -18.65 -9.86 -20.05
CA GLU A 6 -18.78 -8.60 -19.31
C GLU A 6 -18.61 -8.80 -17.79
N ILE A 7 -19.04 -9.95 -17.25
CA ILE A 7 -18.91 -10.26 -15.82
C ILE A 7 -17.44 -10.52 -15.41
N ASN A 8 -16.65 -11.14 -16.29
CA ASN A 8 -15.25 -11.46 -16.01
C ASN A 8 -14.37 -10.22 -15.83
N GLY A 9 -14.69 -9.09 -16.47
CA GLY A 9 -13.96 -7.83 -16.29
C GLY A 9 -14.24 -7.12 -14.96
N ILE A 10 -15.42 -7.35 -14.37
CA ILE A 10 -15.86 -6.66 -13.13
C ILE A 10 -15.02 -7.10 -11.92
N HIS A 11 -14.60 -8.37 -11.90
CA HIS A 11 -13.88 -8.94 -10.76
C HIS A 11 -12.37 -8.85 -10.86
N GLU A 12 -11.81 -8.43 -11.99
CA GLU A 12 -10.36 -8.43 -12.22
C GLU A 12 -9.59 -7.60 -11.17
N ALA A 13 -10.11 -6.43 -10.79
CA ALA A 13 -9.50 -5.61 -9.74
C ALA A 13 -9.56 -6.28 -8.37
N THR A 14 -10.67 -6.96 -8.06
CA THR A 14 -10.85 -7.72 -6.81
C THR A 14 -9.90 -8.90 -6.75
N GLU A 15 -9.79 -9.68 -7.82
CA GLU A 15 -8.90 -10.84 -7.91
C GLU A 15 -7.43 -10.43 -7.75
N ARG A 16 -7.00 -9.35 -8.43
CA ARG A 16 -5.64 -8.80 -8.24
C ARG A 16 -5.40 -8.35 -6.81
N SER A 17 -6.39 -7.75 -6.17
CA SER A 17 -6.29 -7.27 -4.78
C SER A 17 -6.21 -8.43 -3.79
N ILE A 18 -7.05 -9.47 -3.95
CA ILE A 18 -7.01 -10.69 -3.14
C ILE A 18 -5.65 -11.39 -3.30
N SER A 19 -5.18 -11.57 -4.54
CA SER A 19 -3.89 -12.20 -4.79
C SER A 19 -2.73 -11.43 -4.16
N ARG A 20 -2.77 -10.09 -4.19
CA ARG A 20 -1.75 -9.26 -3.53
C ARG A 20 -1.83 -9.38 -2.01
N LEU A 21 -3.03 -9.34 -1.44
CA LEU A 21 -3.25 -9.46 -0.01
C LEU A 21 -2.79 -10.82 0.52
N GLU A 22 -3.13 -11.91 -0.17
CA GLU A 22 -2.69 -13.27 0.16
C GLU A 22 -1.15 -13.35 0.25
N LYS A 23 -0.44 -12.78 -0.73
CA LYS A 23 1.02 -12.73 -0.71
C LYS A 23 1.57 -11.96 0.48
N VAL A 24 0.94 -10.85 0.86
CA VAL A 24 1.34 -10.04 2.02
C VAL A 24 1.08 -10.81 3.32
N MET A 25 -0.09 -11.44 3.47
CA MET A 25 -0.42 -12.26 4.65
C MET A 25 0.59 -13.38 4.85
N ARG A 26 0.91 -14.13 3.79
CA ARG A 26 1.94 -15.19 3.86
C ARG A 26 3.33 -14.66 4.24
N LYS A 27 3.69 -13.46 3.80
CA LYS A 27 4.96 -12.83 4.23
C LYS A 27 4.93 -12.45 5.71
N GLN A 28 3.79 -11.93 6.19
CA GLN A 28 3.62 -11.60 7.61
C GLN A 28 3.66 -12.84 8.50
N ASP A 29 3.13 -13.98 8.04
CA ASP A 29 3.29 -15.26 8.75
C ASP A 29 4.76 -15.64 8.93
N ILE A 30 5.57 -15.47 7.88
CA ILE A 30 7.02 -15.73 7.92
C ILE A 30 7.71 -14.76 8.88
N TYR A 31 7.45 -13.45 8.77
CA TYR A 31 8.04 -12.46 9.67
C TYR A 31 7.64 -12.67 11.13
N GLY A 32 6.37 -13.02 11.39
CA GLY A 32 5.89 -13.38 12.72
C GLY A 32 6.62 -14.62 13.25
N TYR A 33 6.77 -15.67 12.43
CA TYR A 33 7.52 -16.86 12.82
C TYR A 33 8.99 -16.54 13.13
N GLU A 34 9.66 -15.74 12.29
CA GLU A 34 11.05 -15.33 12.52
C GLU A 34 11.20 -14.49 13.80
N LYS A 35 10.24 -13.60 14.09
CA LYS A 35 10.25 -12.72 15.25
C LYS A 35 9.95 -13.45 16.56
N TYR A 36 9.02 -14.40 16.55
CA TYR A 36 8.48 -15.04 17.76
C TYR A 36 8.86 -16.52 17.91
N GLY A 37 9.49 -17.13 16.91
CA GLY A 37 9.94 -18.52 16.89
C GLY A 37 8.82 -19.57 16.76
N LYS A 38 7.58 -19.14 16.52
CA LYS A 38 6.41 -20.02 16.35
C LYS A 38 5.34 -19.36 15.49
N ALA A 39 4.52 -20.20 14.87
CA ALA A 39 3.35 -19.74 14.13
C ALA A 39 2.31 -19.15 15.09
N LEU A 40 1.49 -18.23 14.58
CA LEU A 40 0.34 -17.71 15.32
C LEU A 40 -0.59 -18.85 15.72
N SER A 41 -0.89 -18.93 17.01
CA SER A 41 -1.82 -19.90 17.57
C SER A 41 -2.63 -19.26 18.69
N SER A 42 -3.89 -19.68 18.85
CA SER A 42 -4.85 -19.06 19.76
C SER A 42 -4.50 -19.18 21.24
N ASP A 43 -3.60 -20.10 21.59
CA ASP A 43 -3.10 -20.36 22.94
C ASP A 43 -1.89 -19.49 23.33
N MET A 44 -1.40 -18.64 22.43
CA MET A 44 -0.35 -17.69 22.77
C MET A 44 -0.90 -16.59 23.70
N PRO A 45 -0.11 -16.12 24.68
CA PRO A 45 -0.57 -15.18 25.70
C PRO A 45 -0.54 -13.72 25.20
N TYR A 46 -1.14 -13.46 24.05
CA TYR A 46 -1.25 -12.12 23.47
C TYR A 46 -2.69 -11.62 23.50
N SER A 47 -2.84 -10.30 23.65
CA SER A 47 -4.12 -9.64 23.36
C SER A 47 -4.23 -9.44 21.85
N TRP A 48 -4.91 -10.37 21.19
CA TRP A 48 -5.07 -10.33 19.72
C TRP A 48 -5.73 -9.06 19.22
N MET A 49 -6.67 -8.52 20.01
CA MET A 49 -7.37 -7.29 19.66
C MET A 49 -6.44 -6.07 19.76
N ASP A 50 -5.61 -5.99 20.81
CA ASP A 50 -4.68 -4.86 20.95
C ASP A 50 -3.61 -4.89 19.86
N MET A 51 -3.05 -6.08 19.57
CA MET A 51 -2.11 -6.25 18.46
C MET A 51 -2.74 -5.85 17.12
N PHE A 52 -3.99 -6.24 16.87
CA PHE A 52 -4.69 -5.81 15.67
C PHE A 52 -4.85 -4.29 15.61
N MET A 53 -5.22 -3.65 16.72
CA MET A 53 -5.38 -2.20 16.78
C MET A 53 -4.07 -1.45 16.53
N GLU A 54 -2.95 -1.96 17.06
CA GLU A 54 -1.60 -1.43 16.81
C GLU A 54 -1.24 -1.50 15.32
N GLU A 55 -1.36 -2.68 14.70
CA GLU A 55 -1.03 -2.89 13.28
C GLU A 55 -1.98 -2.11 12.36
N MET A 56 -3.27 -1.98 12.73
CA MET A 56 -4.23 -1.15 12.01
C MET A 56 -3.86 0.33 12.10
N ALA A 57 -3.42 0.82 13.26
CA ALA A 57 -2.99 2.21 13.42
C ALA A 57 -1.75 2.52 12.56
N ASP A 58 -0.81 1.58 12.47
CA ASP A 58 0.33 1.67 11.55
C ASP A 58 -0.14 1.69 10.09
N GLY A 59 -1.05 0.79 9.72
CA GLY A 59 -1.67 0.76 8.39
C GLY A 59 -2.31 2.10 8.00
N LEU A 60 -3.07 2.73 8.91
CA LEU A 60 -3.69 4.03 8.67
C LEU A 60 -2.66 5.15 8.47
N LYS A 61 -1.57 5.17 9.26
CA LYS A 61 -0.48 6.13 9.06
C LYS A 61 0.17 5.97 7.68
N TYR A 62 0.38 4.74 7.21
CA TYR A 62 0.93 4.51 5.88
C TYR A 62 0.01 5.04 4.77
N LEU A 63 -1.30 4.87 4.92
CA LEU A 63 -2.28 5.43 4.00
C LEU A 63 -2.25 6.97 3.98
N GLU A 64 -2.15 7.61 5.15
CA GLU A 64 -2.04 9.06 5.26
C GLU A 64 -0.78 9.57 4.53
N MET A 65 0.37 8.92 4.72
CA MET A 65 1.62 9.30 4.04
C MET A 65 1.54 9.15 2.52
N GLU A 66 0.87 8.12 2.00
CA GLU A 66 0.62 7.98 0.57
C GLU A 66 -0.34 9.06 0.04
N GLN A 67 -1.33 9.46 0.84
CA GLN A 67 -2.23 10.55 0.50
C GLN A 67 -1.50 11.90 0.47
N GLU A 68 -0.66 12.20 1.45
CA GLU A 68 0.20 13.38 1.46
C GLU A 68 1.14 13.41 0.25
N ARG A 69 1.81 12.29 -0.06
CA ARG A 69 2.67 12.18 -1.25
C ARG A 69 1.91 12.49 -2.54
N LYS A 70 0.69 11.95 -2.68
CA LYS A 70 -0.17 12.24 -3.83
C LYS A 70 -0.55 13.73 -3.91
N GLN A 71 -0.89 14.35 -2.79
CA GLN A 71 -1.21 15.77 -2.74
C GLN A 71 -0.01 16.62 -3.16
N GLU A 72 1.18 16.26 -2.71
CA GLU A 72 2.43 16.95 -3.06
C GLU A 72 2.75 16.84 -4.55
N VAL A 73 2.62 15.65 -5.14
CA VAL A 73 2.75 15.46 -6.59
C VAL A 73 1.78 16.37 -7.35
N VAL A 74 0.51 16.39 -6.96
CA VAL A 74 -0.49 17.28 -7.58
C VAL A 74 -0.11 18.75 -7.42
N ARG A 75 0.40 19.16 -6.26
CA ARG A 75 0.85 20.54 -5.99
C ARG A 75 2.01 20.93 -6.91
N LEU A 76 3.03 20.08 -7.04
CA LEU A 76 4.18 20.31 -7.92
C LEU A 76 3.75 20.43 -9.38
N LEU A 77 2.87 19.55 -9.85
CA LEU A 77 2.35 19.59 -11.21
C LEU A 77 1.53 20.86 -11.48
N LYS A 78 0.70 21.29 -10.53
CA LYS A 78 -0.04 22.57 -10.64
C LYS A 78 0.90 23.76 -10.72
N MET A 79 1.97 23.80 -9.92
CA MET A 79 2.98 24.87 -10.00
C MET A 79 3.73 24.85 -11.33
N ALA A 80 4.02 23.66 -11.87
CA ALA A 80 4.74 23.52 -13.13
C ALA A 80 3.98 24.13 -14.32
N LEU A 81 2.64 24.17 -14.27
CA LEU A 81 1.81 24.76 -15.32
C LEU A 81 2.00 26.27 -15.48
N ILE A 82 2.46 26.97 -14.44
CA ILE A 82 2.55 28.45 -14.41
C ILE A 82 3.96 28.98 -14.13
N SER A 83 4.94 28.09 -13.93
CA SER A 83 6.30 28.46 -13.55
C SER A 83 7.27 28.38 -14.73
N GLU A 84 8.23 29.31 -14.78
CA GLU A 84 9.37 29.24 -15.71
C GLU A 84 10.31 28.05 -15.40
N HIS A 85 10.20 27.46 -14.21
CA HIS A 85 10.97 26.29 -13.76
C HIS A 85 10.20 24.96 -13.88
N SER A 86 9.28 24.87 -14.85
CA SER A 86 8.38 23.72 -15.03
C SER A 86 9.10 22.36 -15.09
N LYS A 87 10.24 22.27 -15.80
CA LYS A 87 11.02 21.02 -15.90
C LYS A 87 11.51 20.51 -14.55
N THR A 88 11.96 21.39 -13.66
CA THR A 88 12.44 21.03 -12.33
C THR A 88 11.30 20.49 -11.47
N LEU A 89 10.16 21.18 -11.49
CA LEU A 89 8.97 20.79 -10.73
C LEU A 89 8.39 19.45 -11.21
N VAL A 90 8.35 19.23 -12.53
CA VAL A 90 7.95 17.92 -13.10
C VAL A 90 8.94 16.82 -12.69
N SER A 91 10.23 17.10 -12.71
CA SER A 91 11.25 16.12 -12.29
C SER A 91 11.10 15.73 -10.82
N GLN A 92 10.78 16.68 -9.94
CA GLN A 92 10.49 16.41 -8.53
C GLN A 92 9.21 15.57 -8.36
N ALA A 93 8.16 15.88 -9.12
CA ALA A 93 6.91 15.10 -9.09
C ALA A 93 7.14 13.65 -9.56
N ILE A 94 7.91 13.46 -10.64
CA ILE A 94 8.30 12.13 -11.13
C ILE A 94 9.11 11.39 -10.06
N HIS A 95 10.09 12.06 -9.45
CA HIS A 95 10.89 11.46 -8.38
C HIS A 95 10.02 10.91 -7.25
N LEU A 96 9.03 11.69 -6.78
CA LEU A 96 8.10 11.23 -5.74
C LEU A 96 7.24 10.02 -6.17
N LEU A 97 6.85 9.95 -7.45
CA LEU A 97 6.11 8.80 -8.00
C LEU A 97 6.98 7.54 -8.15
N GLU A 98 8.27 7.73 -8.43
CA GLU A 98 9.24 6.66 -8.63
C GLU A 98 9.91 6.18 -7.34
N MET A 99 9.69 6.86 -6.20
CA MET A 99 10.18 6.40 -4.90
C MET A 99 9.62 5.00 -4.60
N GLY A 100 10.44 3.98 -4.84
CA GLY A 100 10.21 2.64 -4.31
C GLY A 100 10.45 2.63 -2.80
N GLY A 101 9.60 1.95 -2.04
CA GLY A 101 9.83 1.73 -0.61
C GLY A 101 11.20 1.08 -0.40
N THR A 102 12.08 1.73 0.35
CA THR A 102 13.47 1.28 0.60
C THR A 102 13.59 0.30 1.77
N ALA A 103 12.47 -0.26 2.23
CA ALA A 103 12.48 -1.22 3.33
C ALA A 103 13.10 -2.54 2.86
N LYS A 104 14.30 -2.82 3.37
CA LYS A 104 14.98 -4.12 3.34
C LYS A 104 14.12 -5.21 3.97
#